data_AF-A0A957EH35-F1
#
_entry.id   AF-A0A957EH35-F1
#
_cell.length_a   1.000
_cell.length_b   1.000
_cell.length_c   1.000
_cell.angle_alpha   90.00
_cell.angle_beta   90.00
_cell.angle_gamma   90.00
#
_symmetry.space_group_name_H-M   'P 1'
#
loop_
_entity.id
_entity.type
_entity.pdbx_description
1 polymer ?
#
loop_
_entity_poly.entity_id
_entity_poly.type
_entity_poly.pdbx_seq_one_letter_code
_entity_poly.pdbx_strand_id
1 'polypeptide(L)' 'HVMLYLPEALAETAVITAAAEAGVGVYPAAPYFMTQPSPPAVLLGFSGLSEPEIADGVIRLGDVMAKLLAS' A
#
# COMPACT_ATOMS: atom_id res chain seq x y z
N HIS A 1 -0.15 3.61 -12.69
CA HIS A 1 0.17 2.82 -11.49
C HIS A 1 1.51 3.24 -10.94
N VAL A 2 1.67 3.24 -9.62
CA VAL A 2 2.95 3.46 -8.92
C VAL A 2 3.22 2.23 -8.06
N MET A 3 4.44 1.69 -8.13
CA MET A 3 4.88 0.67 -7.18
C MET A 3 5.51 1.35 -5.97
N LEU A 4 4.98 1.07 -4.79
CA LEU A 4 5.48 1.59 -3.53
C LEU A 4 6.17 0.46 -2.77
N TYR A 5 7.49 0.54 -2.64
CA TYR A 5 8.24 -0.34 -1.75
C TYR A 5 7.95 0.05 -0.30
N LEU A 6 7.69 -0.96 0.52
CA LEU A 6 7.39 -0.81 1.93
C LEU A 6 8.68 -0.94 2.75
N PRO A 7 8.72 -0.39 3.98
CA PRO A 7 9.71 -0.77 4.96
C PRO A 7 9.75 -2.29 5.16
N GLU A 8 10.94 -2.86 5.35
CA GLU A 8 11.10 -4.32 5.53
C GLU A 8 10.32 -4.88 6.74
N ALA A 9 10.06 -4.05 7.74
CA ALA A 9 9.26 -4.38 8.91
C ALA A 9 7.76 -4.60 8.59
N LEU A 10 7.28 -4.17 7.42
CA LEU A 10 5.89 -4.30 7.02
C LEU A 10 5.68 -5.47 6.06
N ALA A 11 4.72 -6.33 6.40
CA ALA A 11 4.22 -7.34 5.48
C ALA A 11 3.23 -6.73 4.48
N GLU A 12 3.36 -7.10 3.20
CA GLU A 12 2.44 -6.67 2.13
C GLU A 12 0.97 -6.92 2.50
N THR A 13 0.65 -8.12 2.98
CA THR A 13 -0.71 -8.53 3.34
C THR A 13 -1.27 -7.74 4.52
N ALA A 14 -0.44 -7.34 5.47
CA ALA A 14 -0.84 -6.51 6.61
C ALA A 14 -1.21 -5.10 6.15
N VAL A 15 -0.40 -4.50 5.27
CA VAL A 15 -0.68 -3.19 4.69
C VAL A 15 -1.95 -3.21 3.84
N ILE A 16 -2.14 -4.22 2.99
CA ILE A 16 -3.35 -4.34 2.16
C ILE A 16 -4.61 -4.44 3.03
N THR A 17 -4.59 -5.29 4.06
CA THR A 17 -5.73 -5.50 4.96
C THR A 17 -6.07 -4.22 5.70
N ALA A 18 -5.09 -3.60 6.35
CA ALA A 18 -5.29 -2.40 7.15
C ALA A 18 -5.68 -1.18 6.29
N ALA A 19 -5.14 -1.07 5.07
CA ALA A 19 -5.55 -0.04 4.13
C ALA A 19 -7.01 -0.20 3.71
N ALA A 20 -7.45 -1.44 3.42
CA ALA A 20 -8.84 -1.71 3.08
C ALA A 20 -9.81 -1.37 4.22
N GLU A 21 -9.45 -1.68 5.46
CA GLU A 21 -10.20 -1.28 6.66
C GLU A 21 -10.30 0.25 6.83
N ALA A 22 -9.28 0.99 6.39
CA ALA A 22 -9.28 2.46 6.34
C ALA A 22 -9.97 3.05 5.08
N GLY A 23 -10.57 2.21 4.24
CA GLY A 23 -11.25 2.63 3.01
C GLY A 23 -10.31 2.96 1.86
N VAL A 24 -9.07 2.47 1.87
CA VAL A 24 -8.08 2.66 0.80
C VAL A 24 -7.76 1.32 0.14
N GLY A 25 -8.08 1.19 -1.15
CA GLY A 25 -7.71 0.02 -1.95
C GLY A 25 -6.29 0.12 -2.48
N VAL A 26 -5.47 -0.90 -2.21
CA VAL A 26 -4.14 -1.10 -2.82
C VAL A 26 -4.00 -2.55 -3.28
N TYR A 27 -3.14 -2.81 -4.27
CA TYR A 27 -2.98 -4.14 -4.86
C TYR A 27 -1.66 -4.79 -4.42
N PRO A 28 -1.60 -6.13 -4.33
CA PRO A 28 -0.35 -6.84 -4.10
C PRO A 28 0.64 -6.60 -5.26
N ALA A 29 1.89 -6.31 -4.93
CA ALA A 29 2.99 -6.20 -5.88
C ALA A 29 3.73 -7.54 -6.07
N ALA A 30 3.65 -8.48 -5.11
CA ALA A 30 4.33 -9.78 -5.17
C ALA A 30 4.17 -10.53 -6.51
N PRO A 31 2.99 -10.55 -7.18
CA PRO A 31 2.82 -11.20 -8.48
C PRO A 31 3.66 -10.63 -9.62
N TYR A 32 4.21 -9.41 -9.47
CA TYR A 32 5.04 -8.75 -10.48
C TYR A 32 6.54 -9.07 -10.33
N PHE A 33 6.96 -9.77 -9.26
CA PHE A 33 8.35 -10.17 -9.06
C PHE A 33 8.59 -11.59 -9.57
N MET A 34 9.59 -11.75 -10.45
CA MET A 34 9.96 -13.06 -11.00
C MET A 34 10.64 -13.99 -9.99
N THR A 35 11.25 -13.44 -8.94
CA THR A 35 11.99 -14.19 -7.93
C THR A 35 11.38 -13.94 -6.55
N GLN A 36 11.33 -14.98 -5.72
CA GLN A 36 10.81 -14.92 -4.36
C GLN A 36 11.91 -15.36 -3.34
N PRO A 37 11.91 -14.79 -2.11
CA PRO A 37 10.97 -13.78 -1.62
C PRO A 37 11.20 -12.42 -2.28
N SER A 38 10.10 -11.72 -2.57
CA SER A 38 10.13 -10.37 -3.13
C SER A 38 10.22 -9.32 -2.01
N PRO A 39 10.81 -8.14 -2.29
CA PRO A 39 10.71 -7.01 -1.37
C PRO A 39 9.24 -6.66 -1.11
N PRO A 40 8.85 -6.30 0.13
CA PRO A 40 7.48 -5.94 0.41
C PRO A 40 7.13 -4.66 -0.37
N ALA A 41 6.06 -4.71 -1.15
CA ALA A 41 5.62 -3.61 -1.98
C ALA A 41 4.11 -3.68 -2.23
N VAL A 42 3.49 -2.56 -2.58
CA VAL A 42 2.11 -2.49 -3.04
C VAL A 42 2.02 -1.69 -4.33
N LEU A 43 0.99 -1.92 -5.13
CA LEU A 43 0.71 -1.15 -6.34
C LEU A 43 -0.45 -0.19 -6.10
N LEU A 44 -0.25 1.08 -6.48
CA LEU A 44 -1.23 2.15 -6.38
C LEU A 44 -1.85 2.41 -7.76
N GLY A 45 -3.16 2.19 -7.88
CA GLY A 45 -3.98 2.63 -9.01
C GLY A 45 -4.61 3.99 -8.72
N PHE A 46 -4.60 4.89 -9.70
CA PHE A 46 -5.11 6.26 -9.52
C PHE A 46 -5.86 6.81 -10.75
N SER A 47 -5.98 6.05 -11.83
CA SER A 47 -6.53 6.53 -13.11
C SER A 47 -8.00 6.95 -13.08
N GLY A 48 -8.74 6.57 -12.03
CA GLY A 48 -10.16 6.92 -11.85
C GLY A 48 -10.41 7.89 -10.68
N LEU A 49 -9.36 8.48 -10.11
CA LEU A 49 -9.46 9.35 -8.93
C LEU A 49 -9.13 10.79 -9.31
N SER A 50 -9.81 11.73 -8.67
CA SER A 50 -9.46 13.15 -8.68
C SER A 50 -8.26 13.45 -7.77
N GLU A 51 -7.60 14.59 -7.95
CA GLU A 51 -6.48 15.00 -7.11
C GLU A 51 -6.81 15.04 -5.60
N PRO A 52 -7.99 15.55 -5.16
CA PRO A 52 -8.38 15.47 -3.75
C PRO A 52 -8.54 14.04 -3.24
N GLU A 53 -9.14 13.14 -4.02
CA GLU A 53 -9.29 11.73 -3.64
C GLU A 53 -7.93 11.02 -3.52
N ILE A 54 -6.99 11.35 -4.42
CA ILE A 54 -5.61 10.87 -4.34
C ILE A 54 -4.95 11.37 -3.04
N ALA A 55 -5.07 12.67 -2.73
CA ALA A 55 -4.50 13.25 -1.52
C ALA A 55 -5.05 12.59 -0.25
N ASP A 56 -6.38 12.46 -0.16
CA ASP A 56 -7.05 11.81 0.97
C ASP A 56 -6.63 10.34 1.11
N GLY A 57 -6.54 9.61 0.00
CA GLY A 57 -6.11 8.21 -0.02
C GLY A 57 -4.65 8.04 0.45
N VAL A 58 -3.74 8.92 0.01
CA VAL A 58 -2.33 8.90 0.42
C VAL A 58 -2.17 9.22 1.91
N ILE A 59 -2.92 10.19 2.44
CA ILE A 59 -2.89 10.53 3.87
C ILE A 59 -3.33 9.31 4.71
N ARG A 60 -4.47 8.70 4.37
CA ARG A 60 -4.99 7.53 5.09
C ARG A 60 -4.04 6.33 5.01
N LEU A 61 -3.43 6.08 3.85
CA LEU A 61 -2.43 5.03 3.69
C LEU A 61 -1.19 5.29 4.56
N GLY A 62 -0.74 6.55 4.63
CA GLY A 62 0.34 6.97 5.51
C GLY A 62 0.04 6.68 6.99
N ASP A 63 -1.16 7.04 7.46
CA ASP A 63 -1.60 6.78 8.83
C ASP A 63 -1.66 5.29 9.16
N VAL A 64 -2.13 4.47 8.22
CA VAL A 64 -2.14 3.01 8.35
C VAL A 64 -0.72 2.47 8.52
N MET A 65 0.21 2.87 7.64
CA MET A 65 1.59 2.41 7.73
C MET A 65 2.27 2.88 9.02
N ALA A 66 2.02 4.11 9.45
CA ALA A 66 2.55 4.63 10.71
C ALA A 66 2.08 3.82 11.93
N LYS A 67 0.79 3.42 11.95
CA LYS A 67 0.25 2.57 13.02
C LYS A 67 0.89 1.18 13.03
N LEU A 68 1.04 0.57 11.86
CA LEU A 68 1.67 -0.76 11.73
C LEU A 68 3.15 -0.74 12.12
N LEU A 69 3.86 0.36 11.88
CA LEU A 69 5.26 0.51 12.31
C LEU A 69 5.42 0.74 13.82
N ALA A 70 4.35 1.16 14.50
CA ALA A 70 4.36 1.45 15.93
C ALA A 70 3.88 0.27 16.80
N SER A 71 3.39 -0.81 16.18
CA SER A 71 2.92 -2.04 16.83
C SER A 71 4.00 -3.11 16.89
#